data_AF-A0A0D9X3S8-F1
#
_entry.id   AF-A0A0D9X3S8-F1
#
_cell.length_a   1.000
_cell.length_b   1.000
_cell.length_c   1.000
_cell.angle_alpha   90.00
_cell.angle_beta   90.00
_cell.angle_gamma   90.00
#
_symmetry.space_group_name_H-M   'P 1'
#
loop_
_entity.id
_entity.type
_entity.pdbx_description
1 polymer ?
#
loop_
_entity_poly.entity_id
_entity_poly.type
_entity_poly.pdbx_seq_one_letter_code
_entity_poly.pdbx_strand_id
1 'polypeptide(L)'
;MDLYSDGSKSKKPPLPAIRRRFCSTTMVTMLLFVLTNTTSILLSSGAGAFLLRRYKPATVRLWAWDDSAALLDDLNATQSSLAVTRSQLADLHSRLAVANSLLHTLLATMSRRRHDVFPEVEHACVRFREEMVAYMNYTAGGECPSDEALVHRLVVNGCDPLPRRRCRTRSTPTTTTEKWRRDDDGAMSYSVDGVLAARPNGTVRVGLDIGGGGAFAARMRDRGVTVVPVHVGPARRLPFFDGTLDVVRWATAPETPIAGVAGEMEIELTLFDVYRVLRPGGLLWLDHFIVVSGERTFVPMIDRVGFKRVRWNSGKKKMVSALLEKPMA
;
A
#
# COMPACT_ATOMS: atom_id res chain seq x y z
N MET A 1 33.65 -110.22 68.38
CA MET A 1 33.03 -111.47 67.91
C MET A 1 32.36 -111.18 66.57
N ASP A 2 33.12 -111.43 65.51
CA ASP A 2 32.75 -112.27 64.38
C ASP A 2 31.48 -111.99 63.57
N LEU A 3 31.74 -111.63 62.30
CA LEU A 3 31.25 -112.20 61.03
C LEU A 3 30.54 -111.17 60.14
N TYR A 4 31.19 -110.61 59.11
CA TYR A 4 31.65 -111.19 57.82
C TYR A 4 30.52 -111.39 56.79
N SER A 5 30.60 -110.53 55.75
CA SER A 5 30.27 -110.68 54.32
C SER A 5 29.19 -111.65 53.83
N ASP A 6 28.28 -111.15 53.01
CA ASP A 6 28.11 -111.52 51.58
C ASP A 6 27.13 -110.48 50.96
N GLY A 7 27.24 -109.97 49.74
CA GLY A 7 27.59 -110.61 48.49
C GLY A 7 26.39 -110.49 47.55
N SER A 8 26.48 -109.68 46.50
CA SER A 8 25.72 -109.86 45.24
C SER A 8 26.08 -108.79 44.22
N LYS A 9 26.75 -109.23 43.16
CA LYS A 9 27.04 -108.48 41.94
C LYS A 9 25.76 -108.36 41.11
N SER A 10 25.33 -107.14 40.77
CA SER A 10 24.36 -106.92 39.69
C SER A 10 24.99 -106.13 38.55
N LYS A 11 24.87 -106.70 37.35
CA LYS A 11 25.50 -106.32 36.09
C LYS A 11 25.01 -104.93 35.63
N LYS A 12 25.94 -104.04 35.25
CA LYS A 12 25.61 -102.81 34.51
C LYS A 12 25.16 -103.17 33.08
N PRO A 13 23.98 -102.77 32.61
CA PRO A 13 23.63 -102.83 31.19
C PRO A 13 24.36 -101.70 30.42
N PRO A 14 24.63 -101.87 29.11
CA PRO A 14 25.38 -100.89 28.33
C PRO A 14 24.55 -99.63 28.06
N LEU A 15 25.25 -98.49 28.03
CA LEU A 15 24.72 -97.16 27.70
C LEU A 15 24.04 -97.14 26.32
N PRO A 16 22.83 -96.56 26.17
CA PRO A 16 22.25 -96.35 24.86
C PRO A 16 22.97 -95.23 24.12
N ALA A 17 23.33 -95.50 22.87
CA ALA A 17 23.96 -94.56 21.96
C ALA A 17 23.08 -93.29 21.79
N ILE A 18 23.63 -92.13 22.18
CA ILE A 18 22.99 -90.84 21.97
C ILE A 18 22.97 -90.57 20.46
N ARG A 19 21.82 -90.85 19.85
CA ARG A 19 21.53 -90.55 18.44
C ARG A 19 21.50 -89.03 18.28
N ARG A 20 22.63 -88.44 17.87
CA ARG A 20 22.71 -87.02 17.47
C ARG A 20 21.71 -86.81 16.33
N ARG A 21 20.54 -86.23 16.62
CA ARG A 21 19.64 -85.75 15.56
C ARG A 21 20.34 -84.58 14.90
N PHE A 22 20.84 -84.80 13.70
CA PHE A 22 21.21 -83.73 12.77
C PHE A 22 19.98 -82.85 12.59
N CYS A 23 19.97 -81.69 13.25
CA CYS A 23 19.00 -80.65 12.98
C CYS A 23 19.36 -80.10 11.60
N SER A 24 18.52 -80.36 10.60
CA SER A 24 18.76 -79.92 9.22
C SER A 24 19.08 -78.43 9.23
N THR A 25 20.19 -78.02 8.62
CA THR A 25 20.63 -76.61 8.57
C THR A 25 19.52 -75.69 8.08
N THR A 26 18.66 -76.19 7.18
CA THR A 26 17.44 -75.52 6.71
C THR A 26 16.39 -75.25 7.79
N MET A 27 16.21 -76.14 8.77
CA MET A 27 15.31 -75.87 9.90
C MET A 27 15.90 -74.81 10.83
N VAL A 28 17.22 -74.83 11.05
CA VAL A 28 17.91 -73.83 11.87
C VAL A 28 17.87 -72.46 11.19
N THR A 29 18.10 -72.38 9.88
CA THR A 29 18.03 -71.11 9.15
C THR A 29 16.61 -70.57 9.09
N MET A 30 15.59 -71.41 8.91
CA MET A 30 14.18 -70.99 8.96
C MET A 30 13.79 -70.50 10.35
N LEU A 31 14.24 -71.18 11.41
CA LEU A 31 13.98 -70.75 12.79
C LEU A 31 14.66 -69.40 13.08
N LEU A 32 15.91 -69.22 12.67
CA LEU A 32 16.63 -67.95 12.80
C LEU A 32 15.92 -66.84 12.05
N PHE A 33 15.47 -67.09 10.81
CA PHE A 33 14.75 -66.11 10.01
C PHE A 33 13.42 -65.71 10.67
N VAL A 34 12.67 -66.66 11.20
CA VAL A 34 11.41 -66.37 11.92
C VAL A 34 11.70 -65.58 13.19
N LEU A 35 12.75 -65.91 13.94
CA LEU A 35 13.17 -65.18 15.14
C LEU A 35 13.63 -63.76 14.85
N THR A 36 14.42 -63.54 13.79
CA THR A 36 14.89 -62.20 13.41
C THR A 36 13.75 -61.31 12.93
N ASN A 37 12.79 -61.87 12.18
CA ASN A 37 11.64 -61.10 11.71
C ASN A 37 10.64 -60.81 12.84
N THR A 38 10.36 -61.78 13.71
CA THR A 38 9.47 -61.54 14.87
C THR A 38 10.05 -60.51 15.84
N THR A 39 11.36 -60.52 16.08
CA THR A 39 12.04 -59.48 16.89
C THR A 39 12.00 -58.11 16.22
N SER A 40 12.20 -58.04 14.90
CA SER A 40 12.11 -56.78 14.14
C SER A 40 10.71 -56.17 14.17
N ILE A 41 9.67 -57.02 14.08
CA ILE A 41 8.27 -56.60 14.19
C ILE A 41 7.97 -56.09 15.60
N LEU A 42 8.45 -56.77 16.66
CA LEU A 42 8.23 -56.34 18.05
C LEU A 42 8.90 -54.99 18.37
N LEU A 43 10.09 -54.74 17.83
CA LEU A 43 10.82 -53.48 18.00
C LEU A 43 10.14 -52.34 17.23
N SER A 44 9.66 -52.61 16.01
CA SER A 44 9.06 -51.59 15.14
C SER A 44 7.60 -51.26 15.50
N SER A 45 6.88 -52.18 16.14
CA SER A 45 5.50 -51.99 16.58
C SER A 45 5.37 -51.17 17.89
N GLY A 46 6.47 -50.65 18.45
CA GLY A 46 6.47 -49.86 19.70
C GLY A 46 6.22 -50.67 20.99
N ALA A 47 5.89 -51.96 20.89
CA ALA A 47 5.74 -52.86 22.04
C ALA A 47 7.08 -53.21 22.73
N GLY A 48 8.20 -53.16 21.99
CA GLY A 48 9.55 -53.31 22.55
C GLY A 48 9.90 -52.27 23.62
N ALA A 49 9.38 -51.04 23.50
CA ALA A 49 9.57 -49.98 24.50
C ALA A 49 8.88 -50.30 25.84
N PHE A 50 7.80 -51.10 25.84
CA PHE A 50 7.12 -51.54 27.06
C PHE A 50 7.88 -52.65 27.80
N LEU A 51 8.56 -53.55 27.08
CA LEU A 51 9.40 -54.61 27.68
C LEU A 51 10.72 -54.06 28.22
N LEU A 52 11.36 -53.11 27.51
CA LEU A 52 12.58 -52.46 27.99
C LEU A 52 12.35 -51.56 29.20
N ARG A 53 11.13 -51.00 29.37
CA ARG A 53 10.75 -50.19 30.55
C ARG A 53 10.66 -51.00 31.86
N ARG A 54 10.59 -52.34 31.79
CA ARG A 54 10.64 -53.24 32.95
C ARG A 54 12.02 -53.81 33.25
N TYR A 55 13.00 -53.62 32.36
CA TYR A 55 14.37 -54.09 32.57
C TYR A 55 15.15 -53.01 33.34
N LYS A 56 15.31 -53.20 34.66
CA LYS A 56 16.28 -52.43 35.44
C LYS A 56 17.65 -53.09 35.26
N PRO A 57 18.65 -52.45 34.64
CA PRO A 57 19.98 -53.04 34.58
C PRO A 57 20.65 -52.84 35.94
N ALA A 58 20.69 -53.90 36.75
CA ALA A 58 21.76 -54.02 37.72
C ALA A 58 23.02 -54.42 36.94
N THR A 59 23.90 -53.43 36.74
CA THR A 59 25.32 -53.57 36.36
C THR A 59 25.63 -54.37 35.09
N VAL A 60 25.56 -53.72 33.93
CA VAL A 60 26.44 -54.05 32.80
C VAL A 60 27.17 -52.75 32.40
N ARG A 61 28.43 -52.60 32.84
CA ARG A 61 29.32 -51.56 32.31
C ARG A 61 29.84 -52.05 30.96
N LEU A 62 29.31 -51.51 29.88
CA LEU A 62 29.87 -51.59 28.54
C LEU A 62 30.79 -50.37 28.34
N TRP A 63 32.09 -50.62 28.30
CA TRP A 63 33.20 -49.66 28.21
C TRP A 63 33.39 -49.19 26.76
N ALA A 64 32.29 -48.70 26.18
CA ALA A 64 32.24 -48.06 24.87
C ALA A 64 31.15 -46.96 24.81
N TRP A 65 30.46 -46.68 25.93
CA TRP A 65 29.33 -45.75 26.03
C TRP A 65 29.64 -44.58 26.98
N ASP A 66 30.90 -44.22 27.17
CA ASP A 66 31.27 -43.06 27.99
C ASP A 66 30.80 -41.73 27.35
N ASP A 67 30.59 -41.71 26.02
CA ASP A 67 30.02 -40.57 25.29
C ASP A 67 28.49 -40.41 25.49
N SER A 68 27.78 -41.45 25.95
CA SER A 68 26.31 -41.40 26.13
C SER A 68 25.90 -40.56 27.33
N ALA A 69 26.73 -40.51 28.38
CA ALA A 69 26.50 -39.66 29.54
C ALA A 69 26.68 -38.18 29.17
N ALA A 70 27.72 -37.85 28.39
CA ALA A 70 27.93 -36.51 27.86
C ALA A 70 26.78 -36.07 26.94
N LEU A 71 26.28 -36.98 26.09
CA LEU A 71 25.13 -36.72 25.21
C LEU A 71 23.83 -36.52 25.97
N LEU A 72 23.62 -37.26 27.07
CA LEU A 72 22.47 -37.08 27.96
C LEU A 72 22.54 -35.76 28.73
N ASP A 73 23.73 -35.37 29.19
CA ASP A 73 23.96 -34.08 29.82
C ASP A 73 23.72 -32.93 28.83
N ASP A 74 24.18 -33.06 27.58
CA ASP A 74 23.91 -32.11 26.50
C ASP A 74 22.41 -32.06 26.13
N LEU A 75 21.71 -33.20 26.11
CA LEU A 75 20.25 -33.24 25.90
C LEU A 75 19.49 -32.57 27.04
N ASN A 76 19.93 -32.75 28.28
CA ASN A 76 19.31 -32.10 29.44
C ASN A 76 19.66 -30.59 29.50
N ALA A 77 20.87 -30.22 29.09
CA ALA A 77 21.30 -28.83 28.92
C ALA A 77 20.53 -28.12 27.79
N THR A 78 20.32 -28.79 26.65
CA THR A 78 19.49 -28.25 25.55
C THR A 78 18.01 -28.18 25.94
N GLN A 79 17.49 -29.15 26.70
CA GLN A 79 16.13 -29.11 27.23
C GLN A 79 15.92 -27.94 28.20
N SER A 80 16.87 -27.69 29.10
CA SER A 80 16.81 -26.55 30.02
C SER A 80 16.94 -25.22 29.28
N SER A 81 17.84 -25.10 28.30
CA SER A 81 17.95 -23.93 27.42
C SER A 81 16.67 -23.67 26.63
N LEU A 82 16.01 -24.71 26.13
CA LEU A 82 14.74 -24.60 25.43
C LEU A 82 13.58 -24.19 26.35
N ALA A 83 13.59 -24.62 27.62
CA ALA A 83 12.63 -24.17 28.61
C ALA A 83 12.81 -22.67 28.92
N VAL A 84 14.06 -22.21 29.04
CA VAL A 84 14.38 -20.78 29.25
C VAL A 84 13.94 -19.94 28.06
N THR A 85 14.28 -20.32 26.84
CA THR A 85 13.86 -19.58 25.62
C THR A 85 12.35 -19.53 25.46
N ARG A 86 11.63 -20.62 25.79
CA ARG A 86 10.14 -20.61 25.82
C ARG A 86 9.59 -19.62 26.82
N SER A 87 10.18 -19.53 28.01
CA SER A 87 9.77 -18.56 29.03
C SER A 87 10.02 -17.11 28.57
N GLN A 88 11.16 -16.85 27.92
CA GLN A 88 11.49 -15.55 27.36
C GLN A 88 10.54 -15.15 26.23
N LEU A 89 10.18 -16.09 25.35
CA LEU A 89 9.21 -15.83 24.27
C LEU A 89 7.82 -15.49 24.82
N ALA A 90 7.40 -16.17 25.90
CA ALA A 90 6.14 -15.86 26.58
C ALA A 90 6.17 -14.47 27.23
N ASP A 91 7.27 -14.09 27.90
CA ASP A 91 7.46 -12.74 28.45
C ASP A 91 7.43 -11.67 27.37
N LEU A 92 8.09 -11.91 26.23
CA LEU A 92 8.16 -10.97 25.12
C LEU A 92 6.79 -10.76 24.45
N HIS A 93 6.00 -11.83 24.28
CA HIS A 93 4.62 -11.72 23.80
C HIS A 93 3.73 -10.94 24.77
N SER A 94 3.90 -11.13 26.08
CA SER A 94 3.19 -10.36 27.10
C SER A 94 3.53 -8.87 27.02
N ARG A 95 4.82 -8.52 26.93
CA ARG A 95 5.28 -7.14 26.76
C ARG A 95 4.76 -6.51 25.47
N LEU A 96 4.74 -7.27 24.37
CA LEU A 96 4.21 -6.79 23.09
C LEU A 96 2.70 -6.52 23.18
N ALA A 97 1.94 -7.39 23.83
CA ALA A 97 0.51 -7.18 24.04
C ALA A 97 0.22 -5.92 24.86
N VAL A 98 1.00 -5.66 25.91
CA VAL A 98 0.92 -4.45 26.74
C VAL A 98 1.34 -3.21 25.94
N ALA A 99 2.42 -3.28 25.17
CA ALA A 99 2.86 -2.17 24.32
C ALA A 99 1.79 -1.82 23.26
N ASN A 100 1.15 -2.83 22.66
CA ASN A 100 0.13 -2.62 21.65
C ASN A 100 -1.16 -2.03 22.25
N SER A 101 -1.57 -2.48 23.44
CA SER A 101 -2.73 -1.91 24.13
C SER A 101 -2.49 -0.46 24.57
N LEU A 102 -1.28 -0.14 25.07
CA LEU A 102 -0.87 1.23 25.37
C LEU A 102 -0.84 2.09 24.11
N LEU A 103 -0.33 1.58 22.99
CA LEU A 103 -0.31 2.29 21.72
C LEU A 103 -1.73 2.63 21.25
N HIS A 104 -2.66 1.66 21.29
CA HIS A 104 -4.07 1.91 20.94
C HIS A 104 -4.73 2.92 21.89
N THR A 105 -4.41 2.86 23.19
CA THR A 105 -4.94 3.81 24.18
C THR A 105 -4.38 5.21 23.97
N LEU A 106 -3.08 5.33 23.66
CA LEU A 106 -2.43 6.59 23.31
C LEU A 106 -2.98 7.15 22.00
N LEU A 107 -3.17 6.32 20.97
CA LEU A 107 -3.81 6.73 19.72
C LEU A 107 -5.24 7.22 19.95
N ALA A 108 -6.03 6.51 20.78
CA ALA A 108 -7.39 6.90 21.12
C ALA A 108 -7.43 8.22 21.92
N THR A 109 -6.53 8.39 22.89
CA THR A 109 -6.46 9.63 23.70
C THR A 109 -5.89 10.81 22.92
N MET A 110 -4.92 10.59 22.03
CA MET A 110 -4.42 11.59 21.08
C MET A 110 -5.51 11.99 20.09
N SER A 111 -6.31 11.03 19.60
CA SER A 111 -7.49 11.30 18.78
C SER A 111 -8.52 12.13 19.55
N ARG A 112 -8.80 11.77 20.81
CA ARG A 112 -9.75 12.50 21.67
C ARG A 112 -9.27 13.91 22.02
N ARG A 113 -7.99 14.10 22.36
CA ARG A 113 -7.40 15.44 22.57
C ARG A 113 -7.33 16.26 21.30
N ARG A 114 -7.18 15.63 20.13
CA ARG A 114 -7.26 16.31 18.83
C ARG A 114 -8.64 16.94 18.62
N HIS A 115 -9.72 16.26 19.06
CA HIS A 115 -11.09 16.78 18.97
C HIS A 115 -11.37 17.98 19.91
N ASP A 116 -10.69 18.09 21.06
CA ASP A 116 -10.92 19.17 22.03
C ASP A 116 -10.17 20.47 21.71
N VAL A 117 -9.09 20.41 20.91
CA VAL A 117 -8.24 21.58 20.58
C VAL A 117 -8.52 22.12 19.17
N PHE A 118 -9.09 21.31 18.28
CA PHE A 118 -9.58 21.74 16.97
C PHE A 118 -10.85 20.93 16.65
N PRO A 119 -12.07 21.52 16.66
CA PRO A 119 -13.21 20.82 16.10
C PRO A 119 -12.85 20.60 14.63
N GLU A 120 -12.78 19.33 14.21
CA GLU A 120 -12.33 18.97 12.88
C GLU A 120 -13.07 19.79 11.83
N VAL A 121 -12.30 20.58 11.08
CA VAL A 121 -12.72 21.24 9.84
C VAL A 121 -13.41 20.23 8.90
N GLU A 122 -13.10 18.94 9.01
CA GLU A 122 -13.76 17.89 8.21
C GLU A 122 -15.23 17.57 8.57
N HIS A 123 -15.76 17.98 9.74
CA HIS A 123 -17.14 17.65 10.15
C HIS A 123 -18.05 18.84 10.38
N ALA A 124 -17.53 20.07 10.32
CA ALA A 124 -18.34 21.28 10.50
C ALA A 124 -19.47 21.37 9.46
N CYS A 125 -19.23 20.88 8.24
CA CYS A 125 -20.20 20.88 7.15
C CYS A 125 -21.47 20.07 7.43
N VAL A 126 -21.43 19.08 8.33
CA VAL A 126 -22.61 18.29 8.70
C VAL A 126 -23.69 19.19 9.34
N ARG A 127 -23.27 20.29 10.01
CA ARG A 127 -24.17 21.25 10.64
C ARG A 127 -24.80 22.24 9.64
N PHE A 128 -24.22 22.38 8.46
CA PHE A 128 -24.67 23.29 7.39
C PHE A 128 -25.29 22.51 6.23
N ARG A 129 -26.09 21.49 6.54
CA ARG A 129 -26.67 20.57 5.54
C ARG A 129 -27.55 21.32 4.53
N GLU A 130 -28.37 22.25 4.98
CA GLU A 130 -29.29 23.01 4.12
C GLU A 130 -28.52 23.93 3.17
N GLU A 131 -27.52 24.65 3.69
CA GLU A 131 -26.62 25.48 2.91
C GLU A 131 -25.81 24.66 1.90
N MET A 132 -25.40 23.45 2.28
CA MET A 132 -24.69 22.55 1.36
C MET A 132 -25.62 22.00 0.26
N VAL A 133 -26.87 21.69 0.58
CA VAL A 133 -27.88 21.30 -0.44
C VAL A 133 -28.17 22.46 -1.37
N ALA A 134 -28.33 23.68 -0.83
CA ALA A 134 -28.47 24.89 -1.63
C ALA A 134 -27.22 25.14 -2.49
N TYR A 135 -26.03 24.90 -1.94
CA TYR A 135 -24.78 24.98 -2.69
C TYR A 135 -24.74 23.92 -3.81
N MET A 136 -25.26 22.71 -3.62
CA MET A 136 -25.25 21.71 -4.71
C MET A 136 -26.43 21.84 -5.69
N ASN A 137 -27.27 22.87 -5.55
CA ASN A 137 -28.37 23.14 -6.45
C ASN A 137 -27.93 24.01 -7.64
N TYR A 138 -27.45 23.38 -8.70
CA TYR A 138 -27.03 24.04 -9.94
C TYR A 138 -27.26 23.14 -11.16
N THR A 139 -27.28 23.75 -12.34
CA THR A 139 -27.35 23.01 -13.62
C THR A 139 -25.94 22.72 -14.14
N ALA A 140 -25.59 21.44 -14.30
CA ALA A 140 -24.30 21.05 -14.87
C ALA A 140 -24.14 21.58 -16.31
N GLY A 141 -22.97 22.16 -16.62
CA GLY A 141 -22.67 22.84 -17.88
C GLY A 141 -23.26 24.24 -18.02
N GLY A 142 -24.15 24.64 -17.10
CA GLY A 142 -24.75 25.98 -17.05
C GLY A 142 -23.90 27.00 -16.30
N GLU A 143 -24.47 28.18 -16.10
CA GLU A 143 -23.88 29.24 -15.26
C GLU A 143 -24.04 28.90 -13.78
N CYS A 144 -23.02 29.19 -12.96
CA CYS A 144 -23.11 29.03 -11.51
C CYS A 144 -24.06 30.09 -10.91
N PRO A 145 -24.86 29.73 -9.90
CA PRO A 145 -25.64 30.70 -9.13
C PRO A 145 -24.73 31.77 -8.50
N SER A 146 -25.27 32.97 -8.28
CA SER A 146 -24.56 34.02 -7.54
C SER A 146 -24.69 33.76 -6.03
N ASP A 147 -23.71 33.04 -5.47
CA ASP A 147 -23.77 32.53 -4.10
C ASP A 147 -22.46 32.71 -3.31
N GLU A 148 -21.69 33.75 -3.63
CA GLU A 148 -20.43 34.09 -2.95
C GLU A 148 -20.57 34.19 -1.42
N ALA A 149 -21.68 34.78 -0.94
CA ALA A 149 -21.96 34.90 0.49
C ALA A 149 -22.23 33.54 1.16
N LEU A 150 -22.86 32.62 0.46
CA LEU A 150 -23.10 31.24 0.93
C LEU A 150 -21.78 30.48 1.00
N VAL A 151 -20.96 30.57 -0.05
CA VAL A 151 -19.62 29.97 -0.11
C VAL A 151 -18.75 30.48 1.02
N HIS A 152 -18.69 31.80 1.23
CA HIS A 152 -17.93 32.40 2.31
C HIS A 152 -18.39 31.92 3.69
N ARG A 153 -19.71 31.87 3.93
CA ARG A 153 -20.28 31.34 5.18
C ARG A 153 -19.87 29.90 5.41
N LEU A 154 -20.01 29.03 4.42
CA LEU A 154 -19.64 27.62 4.54
C LEU A 154 -18.15 27.48 4.89
N VAL A 155 -17.26 28.14 4.15
CA VAL A 155 -15.80 28.05 4.33
C VAL A 155 -15.35 28.61 5.68
N VAL A 156 -15.84 29.79 6.09
CA VAL A 156 -15.47 30.41 7.38
C VAL A 156 -15.91 29.56 8.57
N ASN A 157 -17.02 28.84 8.43
CA ASN A 157 -17.47 27.90 9.46
C ASN A 157 -16.82 26.51 9.34
N GLY A 158 -15.76 26.36 8.54
CA GLY A 158 -14.97 25.15 8.44
C GLY A 158 -15.45 24.15 7.39
N CYS A 159 -16.39 24.49 6.50
CA CYS A 159 -16.82 23.60 5.41
C CYS A 159 -15.86 23.71 4.21
N ASP A 160 -14.60 23.34 4.39
CA ASP A 160 -13.57 23.39 3.33
C ASP A 160 -12.80 22.07 3.27
N PRO A 161 -12.59 21.46 2.08
CA PRO A 161 -12.99 21.94 0.75
C PRO A 161 -14.46 21.69 0.42
N LEU A 162 -15.15 22.69 -0.15
CA LEU A 162 -16.49 22.48 -0.71
C LEU A 162 -16.44 21.47 -1.88
N PRO A 163 -17.55 20.76 -2.16
CA PRO A 163 -17.64 19.94 -3.35
C PRO A 163 -17.43 20.74 -4.63
N ARG A 164 -16.77 20.12 -5.62
CA ARG A 164 -16.59 20.73 -6.94
C ARG A 164 -17.91 20.77 -7.69
N ARG A 165 -18.19 21.91 -8.33
CA ARG A 165 -19.34 22.08 -9.21
C ARG A 165 -18.91 22.02 -10.67
N ARG A 166 -19.80 21.49 -11.51
CA ARG A 166 -19.65 21.48 -12.97
C ARG A 166 -20.41 22.63 -13.62
N CYS A 167 -20.32 23.83 -13.06
CA CYS A 167 -20.93 25.04 -13.61
C CYS A 167 -19.85 26.07 -13.95
N ARG A 168 -20.17 27.00 -14.84
CA ARG A 168 -19.26 28.07 -15.25
C ARG A 168 -19.53 29.30 -14.42
N THR A 169 -18.52 29.80 -13.71
CA THR A 169 -18.60 31.13 -13.08
C THR A 169 -18.88 32.16 -14.17
N ARG A 170 -19.76 33.13 -13.88
CA ARG A 170 -20.19 34.17 -14.83
C ARG A 170 -19.01 34.80 -15.57
N SER A 171 -19.05 34.70 -16.89
CA SER A 171 -18.20 35.40 -17.85
C SER A 171 -19.15 35.95 -18.92
N THR A 172 -19.07 37.24 -19.26
CA THR A 172 -19.95 37.76 -20.32
C THR A 172 -19.54 37.16 -21.66
N PRO A 173 -20.51 36.80 -22.52
CA PRO A 173 -20.23 36.17 -23.79
C PRO A 173 -19.60 37.19 -24.74
N THR A 174 -18.29 37.11 -24.96
CA THR A 174 -17.65 37.82 -26.06
C THR A 174 -17.83 37.01 -27.35
N THR A 175 -18.62 37.55 -28.27
CA THR A 175 -18.72 37.15 -29.67
C THR A 175 -17.44 37.55 -30.43
N THR A 176 -16.27 37.09 -30.00
CA THR A 176 -15.04 37.18 -30.81
C THR A 176 -14.78 35.85 -31.48
N THR A 177 -15.14 35.78 -32.76
CA THR A 177 -14.66 34.80 -33.74
C THR A 177 -13.17 35.03 -34.01
N GLU A 178 -12.34 34.90 -32.97
CA GLU A 178 -10.90 34.97 -33.17
C GLU A 178 -10.38 33.67 -33.77
N LYS A 179 -9.74 33.84 -34.91
CA LYS A 179 -9.14 32.80 -35.73
C LYS A 179 -8.01 32.13 -34.96
N TRP A 180 -8.11 30.82 -34.79
CA TRP A 180 -7.10 29.94 -34.20
C TRP A 180 -5.72 30.19 -34.81
N ARG A 181 -4.68 30.36 -33.99
CA ARG A 181 -3.30 30.33 -34.45
C ARG A 181 -2.66 29.02 -34.00
N ARG A 182 -2.41 28.12 -34.95
CA ARG A 182 -1.37 27.09 -34.76
C ARG A 182 -0.03 27.81 -34.84
N ASP A 183 0.82 27.58 -33.86
CA ASP A 183 2.21 27.93 -34.00
C ASP A 183 2.84 26.78 -34.82
N ASP A 184 3.18 27.05 -36.09
CA ASP A 184 3.77 26.07 -37.02
C ASP A 184 5.29 25.88 -36.79
N ASP A 185 5.83 26.40 -35.69
CA ASP A 185 7.25 26.33 -35.35
C ASP A 185 7.71 24.94 -34.89
N GLY A 186 6.76 24.01 -34.68
CA GLY A 186 7.03 22.65 -34.21
C GLY A 186 7.49 22.58 -32.76
N ALA A 187 7.51 23.70 -32.02
CA ALA A 187 7.97 23.74 -30.65
C ALA A 187 6.87 23.28 -29.69
N MET A 188 7.07 22.13 -29.03
CA MET A 188 6.11 21.55 -28.08
C MET A 188 5.99 22.35 -26.78
N SER A 189 6.84 23.34 -26.54
CA SER A 189 6.87 24.15 -25.33
C SER A 189 6.60 25.62 -25.64
N TYR A 190 5.77 26.27 -24.83
CA TYR A 190 5.65 27.72 -24.87
C TYR A 190 6.73 28.36 -23.99
N SER A 191 7.37 29.42 -24.49
CA SER A 191 8.25 30.24 -23.66
C SER A 191 7.42 31.06 -22.67
N VAL A 192 8.00 31.36 -21.50
CA VAL A 192 7.34 32.22 -20.50
C VAL A 192 6.97 33.57 -21.11
N ASP A 193 7.89 34.19 -21.85
CA ASP A 193 7.65 35.47 -22.51
C ASP A 193 6.52 35.37 -23.55
N GLY A 194 6.45 34.26 -24.29
CA GLY A 194 5.39 34.01 -25.26
C GLY A 194 4.00 33.85 -24.62
N VAL A 195 3.92 33.27 -23.43
CA VAL A 195 2.68 33.16 -22.66
C VAL A 195 2.28 34.50 -22.07
N LEU A 196 3.21 35.24 -21.47
CA LEU A 196 2.92 36.56 -20.89
C LEU A 196 2.53 37.59 -21.96
N ALA A 197 3.09 37.49 -23.17
CA ALA A 197 2.73 38.32 -24.31
C ALA A 197 1.31 38.07 -24.84
N ALA A 198 0.61 37.01 -24.40
CA ALA A 198 -0.80 36.80 -24.73
C ALA A 198 -1.73 37.81 -24.04
N ARG A 199 -1.19 38.63 -23.12
CA ARG A 199 -1.93 39.65 -22.38
C ARG A 199 -1.19 40.98 -22.36
N PRO A 200 -1.91 42.10 -22.11
CA PRO A 200 -1.25 43.38 -21.89
C PRO A 200 -0.22 43.27 -20.77
N ASN A 201 0.92 43.92 -20.95
CA ASN A 201 2.03 43.88 -20.01
C ASN A 201 1.57 44.27 -18.59
N GLY A 202 1.99 43.50 -17.58
CA GLY A 202 1.68 43.76 -16.18
C GLY A 202 0.29 43.28 -15.70
N THR A 203 -0.53 42.67 -16.57
CA THR A 203 -1.83 42.11 -16.17
C THR A 203 -1.73 40.77 -15.44
N VAL A 204 -0.83 39.89 -15.91
CA VAL A 204 -0.54 38.59 -15.28
C VAL A 204 0.43 38.82 -14.12
N ARG A 205 -0.03 38.65 -12.88
CA ARG A 205 0.75 38.95 -11.67
C ARG A 205 0.76 37.81 -10.66
N VAL A 206 -0.31 37.03 -10.61
CA VAL A 206 -0.44 35.90 -9.68
C VAL A 206 -0.87 34.63 -10.41
N GLY A 207 -0.24 33.51 -10.08
CA GLY A 207 -0.56 32.23 -10.68
C GLY A 207 -0.29 31.01 -9.81
N LEU A 208 -0.69 29.86 -10.35
CA LEU A 208 -0.56 28.56 -9.73
C LEU A 208 0.11 27.60 -10.71
N ASP A 209 1.01 26.74 -10.21
CA ASP A 209 1.65 25.69 -11.00
C ASP A 209 1.28 24.32 -10.42
N ILE A 210 0.38 23.61 -11.12
CA ILE A 210 -0.12 22.29 -10.75
C ILE A 210 0.83 21.22 -11.29
N GLY A 211 1.39 20.41 -10.38
CA GLY A 211 2.30 19.30 -10.73
C GLY A 211 3.73 19.74 -11.02
N GLY A 212 4.09 20.98 -10.65
CA GLY A 212 5.39 21.58 -10.94
C GLY A 212 6.31 21.73 -9.73
N GLY A 213 7.52 22.23 -10.00
CA GLY A 213 8.58 22.48 -9.03
C GLY A 213 9.06 23.93 -9.04
N GLY A 214 9.98 24.29 -8.13
CA GLY A 214 10.39 25.69 -7.91
C GLY A 214 11.05 26.40 -9.11
N ALA A 215 11.54 25.67 -10.11
CA ALA A 215 12.23 26.25 -11.26
C ALA A 215 11.32 27.14 -12.13
N PHE A 216 10.09 26.71 -12.40
CA PHE A 216 9.14 27.53 -13.15
C PHE A 216 8.76 28.78 -12.37
N ALA A 217 8.45 28.62 -11.08
CA ALA A 217 8.13 29.74 -10.20
C ALA A 217 9.27 30.76 -10.08
N ALA A 218 10.54 30.31 -10.09
CA ALA A 218 11.70 31.21 -10.14
C ALA A 218 11.72 32.03 -11.43
N ARG A 219 11.56 31.40 -12.60
CA ARG A 219 11.57 32.10 -13.91
C ARG A 219 10.42 33.10 -14.07
N MET A 220 9.26 32.79 -13.49
CA MET A 220 8.10 33.69 -13.47
C MET A 220 8.36 34.92 -12.59
N ARG A 221 9.06 34.73 -11.46
CA ARG A 221 9.42 35.81 -10.53
C ARG A 221 10.38 36.83 -11.15
N ASP A 222 11.31 36.39 -11.99
CA ASP A 222 12.21 37.28 -12.74
C ASP A 222 11.45 38.25 -13.67
N ARG A 223 10.19 37.92 -13.99
CA ARG A 223 9.27 38.74 -14.81
C ARG A 223 8.20 39.45 -13.97
N GLY A 224 8.36 39.46 -12.66
CA GLY A 224 7.42 40.10 -11.73
C GLY A 224 6.12 39.31 -11.49
N VAL A 225 6.08 38.01 -11.85
CA VAL A 225 4.89 37.17 -11.65
C VAL A 225 5.10 36.22 -10.48
N THR A 226 4.20 36.29 -9.48
CA THR A 226 4.23 35.39 -8.33
C THR A 226 3.48 34.12 -8.65
N VAL A 227 4.17 32.98 -8.66
CA VAL A 227 3.55 31.67 -8.89
C VAL A 227 3.75 30.77 -7.68
N VAL A 228 2.66 30.15 -7.22
CA VAL A 228 2.68 29.15 -6.14
C VAL A 228 2.75 27.75 -6.77
N PRO A 229 3.84 26.98 -6.61
CA PRO A 229 3.89 25.60 -7.06
C PRO A 229 3.15 24.70 -6.07
N VAL A 230 2.30 23.80 -6.58
CA VAL A 230 1.52 22.87 -5.75
C VAL A 230 1.55 21.46 -6.33
N HIS A 231 1.72 20.47 -5.46
CA HIS A 231 1.62 19.05 -5.80
C HIS A 231 0.25 18.53 -5.38
N VAL A 232 -0.77 18.87 -6.18
CA VAL A 232 -2.17 18.50 -5.91
C VAL A 232 -2.64 17.55 -6.99
N GLY A 233 -3.22 16.42 -6.60
CA GLY A 233 -3.86 15.51 -7.53
C GLY A 233 -5.20 16.08 -8.04
N PRO A 234 -5.66 15.67 -9.23
CA PRO A 234 -6.89 16.13 -9.89
C PRO A 234 -8.15 15.72 -9.13
N ALA A 235 -8.04 14.89 -8.08
CA ALA A 235 -9.12 14.55 -7.17
C ALA A 235 -9.46 15.66 -6.15
N ARG A 236 -8.62 16.68 -5.97
CA ARG A 236 -8.83 17.74 -4.95
C ARG A 236 -9.28 19.06 -5.55
N ARG A 237 -10.05 19.83 -4.77
CA ARG A 237 -10.43 21.21 -5.09
C ARG A 237 -9.27 22.16 -4.75
N LEU A 238 -9.05 23.16 -5.60
CA LEU A 238 -8.07 24.21 -5.42
C LEU A 238 -8.51 25.16 -4.30
N PRO A 239 -7.64 25.47 -3.33
CA PRO A 239 -7.96 26.27 -2.15
C PRO A 239 -7.91 27.78 -2.46
N PHE A 240 -8.57 28.19 -3.53
CA PHE A 240 -8.69 29.59 -3.94
C PHE A 240 -10.16 29.94 -4.16
N PHE A 241 -10.49 31.20 -3.92
CA PHE A 241 -11.79 31.75 -4.29
C PHE A 241 -11.89 31.92 -5.81
N ASP A 242 -13.11 32.13 -6.27
CA ASP A 242 -13.42 32.36 -7.67
C ASP A 242 -12.70 33.63 -8.16
N GLY A 243 -12.11 33.61 -9.36
CA GLY A 243 -11.43 34.78 -9.91
C GLY A 243 -10.22 35.28 -9.10
N THR A 244 -9.47 34.38 -8.46
CA THR A 244 -8.27 34.75 -7.71
C THR A 244 -7.02 34.87 -8.59
N LEU A 245 -6.88 34.01 -9.60
CA LEU A 245 -5.63 33.80 -10.33
C LEU A 245 -5.66 34.38 -11.75
N ASP A 246 -4.52 34.85 -12.23
CA ASP A 246 -4.36 35.35 -13.60
C ASP A 246 -3.85 34.24 -14.54
N VAL A 247 -3.03 33.31 -14.04
CA VAL A 247 -2.50 32.19 -14.81
C VAL A 247 -2.45 30.89 -13.99
N VAL A 248 -2.86 29.78 -14.59
CA VAL A 248 -2.67 28.44 -14.03
C VAL A 248 -1.89 27.61 -15.04
N ARG A 249 -0.70 27.16 -14.66
CA ARG A 249 0.05 26.15 -15.41
C ARG A 249 -0.31 24.78 -14.87
N TRP A 250 -0.56 23.83 -15.78
CA TRP A 250 -0.69 22.42 -15.45
C TRP A 250 0.32 21.64 -16.27
N ALA A 251 1.35 21.16 -15.58
CA ALA A 251 2.38 20.32 -16.16
C ALA A 251 2.15 18.86 -15.76
N THR A 252 2.40 17.93 -16.68
CA THR A 252 2.49 16.52 -16.34
C THR A 252 3.91 16.21 -15.86
N ALA A 253 4.06 15.86 -14.58
CA ALA A 253 5.35 15.40 -14.07
C ALA A 253 5.66 14.00 -14.66
N PRO A 254 6.89 13.76 -15.18
CA PRO A 254 7.27 12.46 -15.77
C PRO A 254 7.16 11.28 -14.79
N GLU A 255 7.26 11.56 -13.50
CA GLU A 255 7.33 10.56 -12.42
C GLU A 255 5.97 10.18 -11.84
N THR A 256 4.95 10.98 -12.12
CA THR A 256 3.59 10.72 -11.66
C THR A 256 2.64 10.80 -12.85
N PRO A 257 2.13 9.67 -13.37
CA PRO A 257 1.13 9.65 -14.43
C PRO A 257 -0.23 10.06 -13.85
N ILE A 258 -0.30 11.19 -13.17
CA ILE A 258 -1.54 11.77 -12.70
C ILE A 258 -2.43 12.10 -13.91
N ALA A 259 -1.85 12.42 -15.07
CA ALA A 259 -2.58 12.53 -16.33
C ALA A 259 -2.87 11.17 -17.02
N GLY A 260 -2.29 10.06 -16.54
CA GLY A 260 -2.48 8.71 -17.07
C GLY A 260 -3.34 7.77 -16.21
N VAL A 261 -3.63 8.16 -14.97
CA VAL A 261 -4.48 7.41 -14.02
C VAL A 261 -5.68 8.23 -13.53
N ALA A 262 -5.74 9.54 -13.86
CA ALA A 262 -6.96 10.31 -13.65
C ALA A 262 -8.01 9.93 -14.69
N GLY A 263 -9.16 9.47 -14.22
CA GLY A 263 -10.32 9.23 -15.08
C GLY A 263 -10.77 10.51 -15.78
N GLU A 264 -11.44 10.40 -16.93
CA GLU A 264 -11.93 11.54 -17.71
C GLU A 264 -12.75 12.52 -16.86
N MET A 265 -13.51 12.01 -15.89
CA MET A 265 -14.27 12.80 -14.93
C MET A 265 -13.39 13.68 -14.03
N GLU A 266 -12.23 13.20 -13.58
CA GLU A 266 -11.34 13.97 -12.71
C GLU A 266 -10.67 15.11 -13.46
N ILE A 267 -10.31 14.88 -14.73
CA ILE A 267 -9.81 15.92 -15.62
C ILE A 267 -10.88 16.99 -15.83
N GLU A 268 -12.12 16.59 -16.14
CA GLU A 268 -13.25 17.53 -16.31
C GLU A 268 -13.49 18.36 -15.05
N LEU A 269 -13.53 17.72 -13.87
CA LEU A 269 -13.69 18.42 -12.59
C LEU A 269 -12.52 19.38 -12.29
N THR A 270 -11.30 19.01 -12.67
CA THR A 270 -10.13 19.89 -12.49
C THR A 270 -10.21 21.07 -13.43
N LEU A 271 -10.63 20.88 -14.68
CA LEU A 271 -10.83 21.98 -15.63
C LEU A 271 -11.90 22.97 -15.16
N PHE A 272 -13.03 22.50 -14.62
CA PHE A 272 -14.04 23.38 -14.02
C PHE A 272 -13.49 24.15 -12.82
N ASP A 273 -12.68 23.51 -11.99
CA ASP A 273 -12.10 24.16 -10.82
C ASP A 273 -11.02 25.19 -11.18
N VAL A 274 -10.21 24.89 -12.20
CA VAL A 274 -9.27 25.86 -12.80
C VAL A 274 -10.03 27.04 -13.43
N TYR A 275 -11.10 26.76 -14.17
CA TYR A 275 -11.95 27.80 -14.76
C TYR A 275 -12.53 28.74 -13.70
N ARG A 276 -12.96 28.18 -12.57
CA ARG A 276 -13.50 28.92 -11.43
C ARG A 276 -12.46 29.87 -10.81
N VAL A 277 -11.25 29.38 -10.52
CA VAL A 277 -10.22 30.20 -9.84
C VAL A 277 -9.57 31.24 -10.75
N LEU A 278 -9.65 31.07 -12.08
CA LEU A 278 -9.16 32.05 -13.04
C LEU A 278 -10.08 33.27 -13.12
N ARG A 279 -9.51 34.47 -13.22
CA ARG A 279 -10.23 35.71 -13.55
C ARG A 279 -10.71 35.70 -15.00
N PRO A 280 -11.73 36.50 -15.39
CA PRO A 280 -11.98 36.80 -16.80
C PRO A 280 -10.70 37.29 -17.48
N GLY A 281 -10.38 36.73 -18.65
CA GLY A 281 -9.10 36.93 -19.33
C GLY A 281 -7.93 36.11 -18.77
N GLY A 282 -8.13 35.32 -17.70
CA GLY A 282 -7.09 34.45 -17.14
C GLY A 282 -6.64 33.36 -18.12
N LEU A 283 -5.41 32.88 -17.94
CA LEU A 283 -4.76 31.91 -18.81
C LEU A 283 -4.63 30.54 -18.15
N LEU A 284 -5.02 29.48 -18.86
CA LEU A 284 -4.68 28.11 -18.53
C LEU A 284 -3.60 27.63 -19.51
N TRP A 285 -2.42 27.32 -18.98
CA TRP A 285 -1.27 26.81 -19.71
C TRP A 285 -1.11 25.31 -19.46
N LEU A 286 -1.44 24.49 -20.47
CA LEU A 286 -1.16 23.07 -20.48
C LEU A 286 0.26 22.84 -21.05
N ASP A 287 1.14 22.27 -20.24
CA ASP A 287 2.54 22.06 -20.61
C ASP A 287 2.87 20.55 -20.67
N HIS A 288 3.13 20.05 -21.88
CA HIS A 288 3.43 18.64 -22.15
C HIS A 288 2.40 17.68 -21.54
N PHE A 289 1.12 18.01 -21.68
CA PHE A 289 0.03 17.25 -21.11
C PHE A 289 -0.19 15.96 -21.90
N ILE A 290 -0.18 14.80 -21.23
CA ILE A 290 -0.39 13.50 -21.87
C ILE A 290 -1.87 13.16 -21.86
N VAL A 291 -2.49 13.06 -23.03
CA VAL A 291 -3.92 12.75 -23.17
C VAL A 291 -4.09 11.28 -23.59
N VAL A 292 -4.26 10.38 -22.62
CA VAL A 292 -4.36 8.93 -22.89
C VAL A 292 -5.53 8.59 -23.83
N SER A 293 -6.71 9.18 -23.58
CA SER A 293 -7.92 9.02 -24.40
C SER A 293 -7.84 9.71 -25.77
N GLY A 294 -6.77 10.46 -26.05
CA GLY A 294 -6.56 11.23 -27.28
C GLY A 294 -7.31 12.57 -27.34
N GLU A 295 -6.97 13.40 -28.33
CA GLU A 295 -7.56 14.74 -28.47
C GLU A 295 -9.07 14.73 -28.71
N ARG A 296 -9.60 13.67 -29.34
CA ARG A 296 -11.02 13.56 -29.70
C ARG A 296 -11.97 13.60 -28.49
N THR A 297 -11.50 13.22 -27.31
CA THR A 297 -12.28 13.24 -26.05
C THR A 297 -11.94 14.47 -25.21
N PHE A 298 -10.67 14.87 -25.17
CA PHE A 298 -10.21 15.99 -24.36
C PHE A 298 -10.63 17.36 -24.92
N VAL A 299 -10.59 17.55 -26.24
CA VAL A 299 -10.95 18.82 -26.88
C VAL A 299 -12.43 19.20 -26.62
N PRO A 300 -13.41 18.30 -26.79
CA PRO A 300 -14.81 18.58 -26.41
C PRO A 300 -15.00 18.90 -24.92
N MET A 301 -14.15 18.36 -24.03
CA MET A 301 -14.20 18.65 -22.60
C MET A 301 -13.79 20.10 -22.32
N ILE A 302 -12.71 20.58 -22.97
CA ILE A 302 -12.28 21.98 -22.91
C ILE A 302 -13.38 22.92 -23.40
N ASP A 303 -14.00 22.58 -24.54
CA ASP A 303 -15.09 23.37 -25.13
C ASP A 303 -16.33 23.39 -24.21
N ARG A 304 -16.64 22.28 -23.55
CA ARG A 304 -17.74 22.20 -22.57
C ARG A 304 -17.47 23.02 -21.33
N VAL A 305 -16.22 23.15 -20.88
CA VAL A 305 -15.91 24.02 -19.74
C VAL A 305 -16.01 25.50 -20.14
N GLY A 306 -15.76 25.83 -21.41
CA GLY A 306 -15.93 27.17 -21.96
C GLY A 306 -14.63 27.97 -22.07
N PHE A 307 -13.48 27.29 -22.12
CA PHE A 307 -12.21 27.94 -22.44
C PHE A 307 -12.12 28.24 -23.94
N LYS A 308 -11.58 29.40 -24.28
CA LYS A 308 -11.17 29.76 -25.63
C LYS A 308 -9.73 29.30 -25.86
N ARG A 309 -9.46 28.51 -26.91
CA ARG A 309 -8.08 28.09 -27.21
C ARG A 309 -7.34 29.25 -27.90
N VAL A 310 -6.23 29.70 -27.32
CA VAL A 310 -5.37 30.76 -27.86
C VAL A 310 -4.30 30.14 -28.76
N ARG A 311 -3.62 29.10 -28.28
CA ARG A 311 -2.61 28.33 -29.01
C ARG A 311 -2.78 26.84 -28.72
N TRP A 312 -2.48 26.01 -29.70
CA TRP A 312 -2.55 24.55 -29.58
C TRP A 312 -1.44 23.89 -30.38
N ASN A 313 -0.62 23.09 -29.72
CA ASN A 313 0.37 22.22 -30.35
C ASN A 313 0.15 20.75 -29.95
N SER A 314 0.19 19.88 -30.94
CA SER A 314 0.01 18.44 -30.80
C SER A 314 1.29 17.73 -31.22
N GLY A 315 1.86 16.97 -30.30
CA GLY A 315 3.09 16.23 -30.49
C GLY A 315 2.87 14.76 -30.82
N LYS A 316 3.96 14.08 -31.17
CA LYS A 316 3.98 12.61 -31.24
C LYS A 316 3.66 12.04 -29.85
N LYS A 317 3.07 10.83 -29.79
CA LYS A 317 2.71 10.09 -28.56
C LYS A 317 1.57 10.71 -27.70
N LYS A 318 0.53 11.28 -28.32
CA LYS A 318 -0.66 11.82 -27.63
C LYS A 318 -0.35 12.94 -26.62
N MET A 319 0.69 13.71 -26.88
CA MET A 319 1.12 14.82 -26.03
C MET A 319 0.56 16.13 -26.59
N VAL A 320 0.01 16.97 -25.72
CA VAL A 320 -0.60 18.25 -26.06
C VAL A 320 0.01 19.34 -25.21
N SER A 321 0.40 20.43 -25.85
CA SER A 321 0.67 21.69 -25.16
C SER A 321 -0.30 22.72 -25.70
N ALA A 322 -0.99 23.42 -24.80
CA ALA A 322 -1.98 24.42 -25.20
C ALA A 322 -1.96 25.63 -24.27
N LEU A 323 -2.29 26.78 -24.85
CA LEU A 323 -2.61 28.00 -24.11
C LEU A 323 -4.09 28.31 -24.31
N LEU A 324 -4.82 28.34 -23.20
CA LEU A 324 -6.25 28.52 -23.15
C LEU A 324 -6.58 29.79 -22.36
N GLU A 325 -7.70 30.41 -22.70
CA GLU A 325 -8.17 31.66 -22.12
C GLU A 325 -9.56 31.47 -21.55
N LYS A 326 -9.79 31.97 -20.34
CA LYS A 326 -11.14 32.24 -19.84
C LYS A 326 -11.65 33.50 -20.52
N PRO A 327 -12.76 33.44 -21.29
CA PRO A 327 -13.27 34.60 -22.04
C PRO A 327 -13.34 35.87 -21.20
N MET A 328 -12.85 36.97 -21.77
CA MET A 328 -13.00 38.31 -21.21
C MET A 328 -14.44 38.77 -21.31
N ALA A 329 -14.82 39.57 -20.31
CA ALA A 329 -16.14 40.16 -20.26
C ALA A 329 -16.46 41.02 -21.49
#